data_AF-A0A520BUG4-F1
#
_entry.id   AF-A0A520BUG4-F1
#
_cell.length_a   1.000
_cell.length_b   1.000
_cell.length_c   1.000
_cell.angle_alpha   90.00
_cell.angle_beta   90.00
_cell.angle_gamma   90.00
#
_symmetry.space_group_name_H-M   'P 1'
#
loop_
_entity.id
_entity.type
_entity.pdbx_description
1 polymer ?
#
loop_
_entity_poly.entity_id
_entity_poly.type
_entity_poly.pdbx_seq_one_letter_code
_entity_poly.pdbx_strand_id
1 'polypeptide(L)'
;MKINCIVLICLLCISSAFAQTQNQKVKVILLGTFHYGATSDKGKTPFPDLFSAKRQKELDTIAKKLAKFGVDKFFLETPVSRQNKLDSLFTKYKSNTLKDTTALRDEQVQIAFRTAVMNNAKLVATDIRQELPYAQIEKYEKDHQNDTTNSYPFFDVKYPFSLKQKKLNELS
;
A
#
# COMPACT_ATOMS: atom_id res chain seq x y z
N MET A 1 -49.65 -35.29 -27.28
CA MET A 1 -49.74 -34.24 -26.22
C MET A 1 -48.70 -34.38 -25.08
N LYS A 2 -47.58 -35.11 -25.24
CA LYS A 2 -46.57 -35.26 -24.15
C LYS A 2 -45.22 -34.56 -24.41
N ILE A 3 -45.04 -33.98 -25.60
CA ILE A 3 -43.77 -33.35 -26.02
C ILE A 3 -43.69 -31.87 -25.57
N ASN A 4 -44.84 -31.21 -25.35
CA ASN A 4 -44.88 -29.77 -25.05
C ASN A 4 -44.44 -29.42 -23.62
N CYS A 5 -44.48 -30.36 -22.66
CA CYS A 5 -44.04 -30.09 -21.28
C CYS A 5 -42.51 -30.08 -21.13
N ILE A 6 -41.77 -30.87 -21.92
CA ILE A 6 -40.31 -30.98 -21.78
C ILE A 6 -39.61 -29.71 -22.31
N VAL A 7 -40.12 -29.14 -23.41
CA VAL A 7 -39.58 -27.90 -23.99
C VAL A 7 -39.79 -26.71 -23.05
N LEU A 8 -40.93 -26.65 -22.35
CA LEU A 8 -41.24 -25.56 -21.42
C LEU A 8 -40.35 -25.61 -20.15
N ILE A 9 -40.02 -26.81 -19.65
CA ILE A 9 -39.12 -27.00 -18.51
C ILE A 9 -37.67 -26.63 -18.87
N CYS A 10 -37.20 -26.96 -20.08
CA CYS A 10 -35.88 -26.54 -20.54
C CYS A 10 -35.74 -25.02 -20.69
N LEU A 11 -36.79 -24.31 -21.11
CA LEU A 11 -36.75 -22.84 -21.23
C LEU A 11 -36.65 -22.14 -19.86
N LEU A 12 -37.34 -22.67 -18.84
CA LEU A 12 -37.33 -22.12 -17.47
C LEU A 12 -35.96 -22.26 -16.77
N CYS A 13 -35.20 -23.30 -17.09
CA CYS A 13 -33.86 -23.53 -16.52
C CYS A 13 -32.78 -22.59 -17.10
N ILE A 14 -32.99 -22.02 -18.30
CA ILE A 14 -32.02 -21.11 -18.93
C ILE A 14 -32.16 -19.69 -18.36
N SER A 15 -33.38 -19.29 -17.94
CA SER A 15 -33.66 -17.96 -17.38
C SER A 15 -33.08 -17.72 -15.97
N SER A 16 -32.79 -18.76 -15.18
CA SER A 16 -32.21 -18.63 -13.84
C SER A 16 -30.69 -18.44 -13.83
N ALA A 17 -30.02 -18.63 -14.98
CA ALA A 17 -28.57 -18.43 -15.11
C ALA A 17 -28.16 -16.94 -15.27
N PHE A 18 -29.12 -16.04 -15.50
CA PHE A 18 -28.90 -14.58 -15.48
C PHE A 18 -29.19 -13.97 -14.10
N ALA A 19 -28.88 -14.70 -13.02
CA ALA A 19 -28.83 -14.11 -11.69
C ALA A 19 -27.87 -12.91 -11.74
N GLN A 20 -28.40 -11.71 -11.50
CA GLN A 20 -27.67 -10.46 -11.50
C GLN A 20 -26.45 -10.59 -10.58
N THR A 21 -25.25 -10.56 -11.16
CA THR A 21 -24.02 -10.35 -10.41
C THR A 21 -24.15 -8.99 -9.72
N GLN A 22 -24.44 -9.02 -8.43
CA GLN A 22 -24.41 -7.84 -7.59
C GLN A 22 -23.02 -7.23 -7.72
N ASN A 23 -22.95 -6.04 -8.31
CA ASN A 23 -21.70 -5.36 -8.66
C ASN A 23 -20.97 -4.99 -7.35
N GLN A 24 -20.15 -5.90 -6.84
CA GLN A 24 -19.50 -5.71 -5.55
C GLN A 24 -18.50 -4.57 -5.66
N LYS A 25 -18.73 -3.51 -4.87
CA LYS A 25 -17.85 -2.34 -4.84
C LYS A 25 -16.46 -2.76 -4.37
N VAL A 26 -15.44 -2.40 -5.13
CA VAL A 26 -14.04 -2.60 -4.73
C VAL A 26 -13.76 -1.74 -3.51
N LYS A 27 -13.23 -2.35 -2.44
CA LYS A 27 -12.76 -1.63 -1.27
C LYS A 27 -11.30 -1.25 -1.48
N VAL A 28 -10.98 0.03 -1.30
CA VAL A 28 -9.65 0.57 -1.52
C VAL A 28 -9.12 1.15 -0.21
N ILE A 29 -7.87 0.84 0.11
CA ILE A 29 -7.11 1.48 1.18
C ILE A 29 -6.00 2.28 0.51
N LEU A 30 -5.99 3.59 0.74
CA LEU A 30 -4.83 4.43 0.42
C LEU A 30 -3.92 4.47 1.65
N LEU A 31 -2.73 3.91 1.51
CA LEU A 31 -1.75 3.83 2.60
C LEU A 31 -0.52 4.66 2.22
N GLY A 32 -0.39 5.84 2.82
CA GLY A 32 0.84 6.63 2.76
C GLY A 32 1.85 6.13 3.80
N THR A 33 3.13 6.11 3.43
CA THR A 33 4.24 5.73 4.31
C THR A 33 5.35 6.76 4.21
N PHE A 34 6.14 6.87 5.27
CA PHE A 34 7.48 7.44 5.13
C PHE A 34 8.38 6.42 4.42
N HIS A 35 9.34 6.89 3.62
CA HIS A 35 10.35 6.00 3.07
C HIS A 35 11.24 5.45 4.20
N TYR A 36 11.19 4.13 4.38
CA TYR A 36 12.04 3.41 5.33
C TYR A 36 13.35 2.95 4.67
N GLY A 37 13.31 2.76 3.35
CA GLY A 37 14.48 2.50 2.53
C GLY A 37 15.34 3.75 2.31
N ALA A 38 16.20 3.69 1.29
CA ALA A 38 16.96 4.86 0.86
C ALA A 38 16.05 5.83 0.11
N THR A 39 16.06 7.11 0.49
CA THR A 39 15.35 8.19 -0.21
C THR A 39 16.27 9.39 -0.48
N SER A 40 16.00 10.10 -1.59
CA SER A 40 16.61 11.37 -1.94
C SER A 40 15.84 12.59 -1.42
N ASP A 41 14.78 12.40 -0.64
CA ASP A 41 13.91 13.49 -0.19
C ASP A 41 14.68 14.53 0.62
N LYS A 42 14.48 15.80 0.27
CA LYS A 42 15.04 16.95 0.99
C LYS A 42 14.61 16.97 2.46
N GLY A 43 13.43 16.41 2.79
CA GLY A 43 12.84 16.35 4.13
C GLY A 43 12.84 14.96 4.78
N LYS A 44 13.79 14.08 4.43
CA LYS A 44 13.83 12.71 4.97
C LYS A 44 13.74 12.69 6.50
N THR A 45 12.82 11.88 7.02
CA THR A 45 12.56 11.79 8.45
C THR A 45 13.53 10.78 9.08
N PRO A 46 14.32 11.17 10.10
CA PRO A 46 15.09 10.19 10.85
C PRO A 46 14.15 9.31 11.67
N PHE A 47 14.38 8.00 11.67
CA PHE A 47 13.59 7.08 12.49
C PHE A 47 14.50 6.08 13.24
N PRO A 48 14.08 5.60 14.44
CA PRO A 48 14.78 4.57 15.19
C PRO A 48 14.93 3.28 14.38
N ASP A 49 15.92 2.43 14.69
CA ASP A 49 16.18 1.23 13.90
C ASP A 49 14.91 0.40 13.59
N LEU A 50 14.62 0.29 12.30
CA LEU A 50 13.46 -0.45 11.77
C LEU A 50 13.50 -1.93 12.13
N PHE A 51 14.70 -2.50 12.31
CA PHE A 51 14.87 -3.91 12.65
C PHE A 51 14.80 -4.20 14.15
N SER A 52 14.61 -3.18 14.99
CA SER A 52 14.34 -3.39 16.41
C SER A 52 13.09 -4.25 16.62
N ALA A 53 13.10 -5.08 17.68
CA ALA A 53 12.00 -5.98 18.00
C ALA A 53 10.64 -5.25 18.12
N LYS A 54 10.64 -4.02 18.66
CA LYS A 54 9.44 -3.18 18.76
C LYS A 54 8.88 -2.84 17.38
N ARG A 55 9.72 -2.35 16.46
CA ARG A 55 9.29 -1.95 15.11
C ARG A 55 8.86 -3.15 14.27
N GLN A 56 9.58 -4.27 14.36
CA GLN A 56 9.18 -5.50 13.66
C GLN A 56 7.81 -6.01 14.15
N LYS A 57 7.52 -5.94 15.47
CA LYS A 57 6.20 -6.29 16.01
C LYS A 57 5.08 -5.36 15.53
N GLU A 58 5.36 -4.06 15.40
CA GLU A 58 4.41 -3.08 14.85
C GLU A 58 4.10 -3.38 13.37
N LEU A 59 5.14 -3.63 12.56
CA LEU A 59 5.00 -3.98 11.13
C LEU A 59 4.27 -5.31 10.94
N ASP A 60 4.56 -6.32 11.77
CA ASP A 60 3.80 -7.58 11.79
C ASP A 60 2.33 -7.36 12.12
N THR A 61 2.03 -6.45 13.05
CA THR A 61 0.65 -6.12 13.43
C THR A 61 -0.09 -5.48 12.26
N ILE A 62 0.55 -4.58 11.53
CA ILE A 62 -0.01 -3.95 10.33
C ILE A 62 -0.27 -5.02 9.25
N ALA A 63 0.73 -5.83 8.92
CA ALA A 63 0.60 -6.86 7.88
C ALA A 63 -0.51 -7.88 8.21
N LYS A 64 -0.59 -8.34 9.47
CA LYS A 64 -1.66 -9.24 9.93
C LYS A 64 -3.04 -8.60 9.82
N LYS A 65 -3.18 -7.31 10.14
CA LYS A 65 -4.44 -6.58 10.00
C LYS A 65 -4.87 -6.46 8.53
N LEU A 66 -3.93 -6.14 7.63
CA LEU A 66 -4.21 -6.08 6.18
C LEU A 66 -4.60 -7.45 5.62
N ALA A 67 -3.88 -8.50 6.01
CA ALA A 67 -4.22 -9.87 5.63
C ALA A 67 -5.62 -10.28 6.13
N LYS A 68 -5.94 -9.99 7.40
CA LYS A 68 -7.26 -10.27 8.00
C LYS A 68 -8.38 -9.43 7.37
N PHE A 69 -8.10 -8.20 6.96
CA PHE A 69 -9.05 -7.35 6.23
C PHE A 69 -9.39 -7.94 4.85
N GLY A 70 -8.52 -8.78 4.29
CA GLY A 70 -8.70 -9.41 2.99
C GLY A 70 -8.10 -8.62 1.83
N VAL A 71 -7.00 -7.88 2.07
CA VAL A 71 -6.27 -7.23 0.97
C VAL A 71 -5.67 -8.29 0.07
N ASP A 72 -6.18 -8.43 -1.15
CA ASP A 72 -5.75 -9.43 -2.14
C ASP A 72 -4.85 -8.84 -3.25
N LYS A 73 -4.65 -7.52 -3.23
CA LYS A 73 -3.82 -6.80 -4.21
C LYS A 73 -3.19 -5.55 -3.60
N PHE A 74 -1.91 -5.36 -3.88
CA PHE A 74 -1.16 -4.14 -3.58
C PHE A 74 -0.75 -3.46 -4.88
N PHE A 75 -1.09 -2.18 -4.99
CA PHE A 75 -0.59 -1.29 -6.04
C PHE A 75 0.53 -0.46 -5.42
N LEU A 76 1.74 -0.61 -5.95
CA LEU A 76 2.96 -0.13 -5.33
C LEU A 76 3.55 1.05 -6.11
N GLU A 77 4.20 1.95 -5.37
CA GLU A 77 5.00 3.05 -5.90
C GLU A 77 6.33 2.51 -6.48
N THR A 78 6.20 1.69 -7.51
CA THR A 78 7.28 1.13 -8.30
C THR A 78 6.93 1.39 -9.76
N PRO A 79 7.87 1.91 -10.57
CA PRO A 79 7.61 2.15 -11.99
C PRO A 79 7.09 0.90 -12.69
N VAL A 80 6.07 1.04 -13.54
CA VAL A 80 5.46 -0.11 -14.27
C VAL A 80 6.53 -0.93 -15.01
N SER A 81 7.56 -0.27 -15.57
CA SER A 81 8.70 -0.91 -16.25
C SER A 81 9.54 -1.82 -15.35
N ARG A 82 9.37 -1.76 -14.03
CA ARG A 82 10.10 -2.54 -13.03
C ARG A 82 9.30 -3.72 -12.45
N GLN A 83 8.13 -4.08 -12.99
CA GLN A 83 7.34 -5.22 -12.51
C GLN A 83 8.18 -6.52 -12.41
N ASN A 84 8.96 -6.87 -13.44
CA ASN A 84 9.80 -8.08 -13.40
C ASN A 84 10.83 -8.05 -12.25
N LYS A 85 11.37 -6.87 -11.94
CA LYS A 85 12.30 -6.69 -10.81
C LYS A 85 11.57 -6.84 -9.47
N LEU A 86 10.36 -6.29 -9.36
CA LEU A 86 9.49 -6.43 -8.20
C LEU A 86 9.16 -7.90 -7.93
N ASP A 87 8.77 -8.65 -8.95
CA ASP A 87 8.44 -10.08 -8.85
C ASP A 87 9.65 -10.93 -8.44
N SER A 88 10.83 -10.63 -9.00
CA SER A 88 12.09 -11.28 -8.61
C SER A 88 12.42 -10.99 -7.14
N LEU A 89 12.25 -9.74 -6.70
CA LEU A 89 12.50 -9.35 -5.32
C LEU A 89 11.55 -10.06 -4.36
N PHE A 90 10.27 -10.14 -4.71
CA PHE A 90 9.26 -10.85 -3.92
C PHE A 90 9.57 -12.35 -3.81
N THR A 91 10.01 -12.97 -4.91
CA THR A 91 10.43 -14.39 -4.91
C THR A 91 11.61 -14.62 -3.94
N LYS A 92 12.60 -13.73 -3.94
CA LYS A 92 13.73 -13.79 -3.00
C LYS A 92 13.29 -13.58 -1.55
N TYR A 93 12.38 -12.64 -1.31
CA TYR A 93 11.82 -12.38 0.01
C TYR A 93 11.05 -13.61 0.54
N LYS A 94 10.14 -14.16 -0.27
CA LYS A 94 9.32 -15.33 0.06
C LYS A 94 10.16 -16.59 0.35
N SER A 95 11.29 -16.75 -0.32
CA SER A 95 12.24 -17.85 -0.10
C SER A 95 13.29 -17.57 0.97
N ASN A 96 13.22 -16.42 1.65
CA ASN A 96 14.21 -15.99 2.65
C ASN A 96 15.66 -15.88 2.11
N THR A 97 15.80 -15.69 0.80
CA THR A 97 17.09 -15.55 0.09
C THR A 97 17.45 -14.09 -0.21
N LEU A 98 16.54 -13.14 0.05
CA LEU A 98 16.85 -11.72 -0.05
C LEU A 98 17.83 -11.29 1.06
N LYS A 99 19.07 -10.94 0.67
CA LYS A 99 20.13 -10.51 1.60
C LYS A 99 20.46 -9.01 1.55
N ASP A 100 19.98 -8.31 0.53
CA ASP A 100 20.15 -6.86 0.41
C ASP A 100 19.41 -6.15 1.54
N THR A 101 20.16 -5.56 2.46
CA THR A 101 19.63 -4.88 3.65
C THR A 101 18.88 -3.59 3.29
N THR A 102 19.23 -2.94 2.17
CA THR A 102 18.51 -1.75 1.69
C THR A 102 17.13 -2.16 1.19
N ALA A 103 17.07 -3.20 0.35
CA ALA A 103 15.80 -3.75 -0.11
C ALA A 103 14.96 -4.31 1.03
N LEU A 104 15.58 -4.93 2.04
CA LEU A 104 14.85 -5.40 3.22
C LEU A 104 14.27 -4.26 4.05
N ARG A 105 14.88 -3.06 4.07
CA ARG A 105 14.35 -1.90 4.78
C ARG A 105 13.19 -1.23 4.05
N ASP A 106 13.06 -1.43 2.74
CA ASP A 106 12.03 -0.83 1.90
C ASP A 106 10.61 -1.03 2.46
N GLU A 107 9.81 0.03 2.45
CA GLU A 107 8.43 0.05 2.95
C GLU A 107 7.50 -0.93 2.23
N GLN A 108 7.70 -1.13 0.92
CA GLN A 108 6.93 -2.08 0.12
C GLN A 108 7.25 -3.50 0.58
N VAL A 109 8.50 -3.78 0.96
CA VAL A 109 8.90 -5.06 1.54
C VAL A 109 8.34 -5.24 2.95
N GLN A 110 8.47 -4.22 3.80
CA GLN A 110 8.06 -4.31 5.21
C GLN A 110 6.55 -4.45 5.40
N ILE A 111 5.74 -3.94 4.45
CA ILE A 111 4.28 -3.98 4.51
C ILE A 111 3.69 -4.93 3.46
N ALA A 112 3.88 -4.64 2.17
CA ALA A 112 3.19 -5.35 1.10
C ALA A 112 3.70 -6.79 0.93
N PHE A 113 5.02 -7.00 0.87
CA PHE A 113 5.57 -8.36 0.72
C PHE A 113 5.27 -9.21 1.96
N ARG A 114 5.44 -8.62 3.15
CA ARG A 114 5.11 -9.27 4.42
C ARG A 114 3.65 -9.73 4.45
N THR A 115 2.72 -8.90 3.98
CA THR A 115 1.29 -9.26 3.87
C THR A 115 1.06 -10.33 2.81
N ALA A 116 1.65 -10.18 1.62
CA ALA A 116 1.48 -11.10 0.50
C ALA A 116 2.00 -12.51 0.78
N VAL A 117 3.02 -12.68 1.64
CA VAL A 117 3.44 -14.01 2.11
C VAL A 117 2.35 -14.70 2.93
N MET A 118 1.52 -13.94 3.67
CA MET A 118 0.46 -14.49 4.52
C MET A 118 -0.79 -14.90 3.75
N ASN A 119 -1.12 -14.20 2.67
CA ASN A 119 -2.42 -14.37 1.99
C ASN A 119 -2.34 -14.46 0.45
N ASN A 120 -1.14 -14.55 -0.12
CA ASN A 120 -0.89 -14.58 -1.57
C ASN A 120 -1.45 -13.37 -2.33
N ALA A 121 -1.52 -12.19 -1.70
CA ALA A 121 -1.89 -10.95 -2.37
C ALA A 121 -0.98 -10.67 -3.58
N LYS A 122 -1.58 -10.17 -4.67
CA LYS A 122 -0.85 -9.80 -5.89
C LYS A 122 -0.14 -8.46 -5.70
N LEU A 123 1.10 -8.36 -6.17
CA LEU A 123 1.90 -7.14 -6.12
C LEU A 123 1.98 -6.53 -7.52
N VAL A 124 1.55 -5.29 -7.67
CA VAL A 124 1.43 -4.61 -8.96
C VAL A 124 2.19 -3.29 -8.91
N ALA A 125 3.17 -3.12 -9.77
CA ALA A 125 3.86 -1.86 -10.01
C ALA A 125 2.93 -0.91 -10.76
N THR A 126 2.69 0.28 -10.21
CA THR A 126 1.74 1.25 -10.79
C THR A 126 2.29 2.65 -10.98
N ASP A 127 3.51 2.90 -10.55
CA ASP A 127 4.05 4.26 -10.61
C ASP A 127 4.42 4.66 -12.05
N ILE A 128 4.16 5.92 -12.34
CA ILE A 128 4.56 6.59 -13.57
C ILE A 128 5.18 7.90 -13.13
N ARG A 129 6.50 8.00 -13.32
CA ARG A 129 7.23 9.21 -12.98
C ARG A 129 6.68 10.37 -13.79
N GLN A 130 6.07 11.32 -13.08
CA GLN A 130 5.66 12.60 -13.63
C GLN A 130 6.71 13.64 -13.24
N GLU A 131 7.17 14.42 -14.21
CA GLU A 131 7.99 15.59 -13.92
C GLU A 131 7.07 16.67 -13.33
N LEU A 132 7.25 16.95 -12.03
CA LEU A 132 6.49 17.97 -11.32
C LEU A 132 7.15 19.35 -11.55
N PRO A 133 6.36 20.43 -11.74
CA PRO A 133 6.89 21.77 -11.92
C PRO A 133 7.33 22.37 -10.57
N TYR A 134 8.37 21.79 -9.95
CA TYR A 134 8.83 22.16 -8.60
C TYR A 134 9.06 23.66 -8.42
N ALA A 135 9.61 24.34 -9.42
CA ALA A 135 9.81 25.79 -9.35
C ALA A 135 8.48 26.57 -9.22
N GLN A 136 7.42 26.11 -9.88
CA GLN A 136 6.09 26.74 -9.77
C GLN A 136 5.44 26.41 -8.43
N ILE A 137 5.61 25.18 -7.94
CA ILE A 137 5.11 24.74 -6.62
C ILE A 137 5.79 25.55 -5.52
N GLU A 138 7.13 25.64 -5.52
CA GLU A 138 7.90 26.42 -4.54
C GLU A 138 7.53 27.90 -4.58
N LYS A 139 7.33 28.47 -5.78
CA LYS A 139 6.84 29.85 -5.92
C LYS A 139 5.46 30.03 -5.30
N TYR A 140 4.52 29.12 -5.61
CA TYR A 140 3.17 29.17 -5.06
C TYR A 140 3.19 29.06 -3.53
N GLU A 141 3.91 28.09 -2.97
CA GLU A 141 4.04 27.91 -1.51
C GLU A 141 4.57 29.16 -0.82
N LYS A 142 5.58 29.82 -1.42
CA LYS A 142 6.12 31.07 -0.88
C LYS A 142 5.13 32.22 -0.97
N ASP A 143 4.46 32.37 -2.11
CA ASP A 143 3.48 33.44 -2.35
C ASP A 143 2.25 33.30 -1.43
N HIS A 144 1.92 32.08 -1.00
CA HIS A 144 0.73 31.74 -0.20
C HIS A 144 1.07 31.20 1.20
N GLN A 145 2.28 31.46 1.73
CA GLN A 145 2.73 30.91 3.02
C GLN A 145 1.87 31.32 4.23
N ASN A 146 1.09 32.39 4.10
CA ASN A 146 0.20 32.92 5.15
C ASN A 146 -1.28 32.63 4.87
N ASP A 147 -1.59 31.89 3.80
CA ASP A 147 -2.96 31.47 3.53
C ASP A 147 -3.45 30.63 4.70
N THR A 148 -4.67 30.90 5.15
CA THR A 148 -5.34 30.02 6.10
C THR A 148 -5.58 28.71 5.36
N THR A 149 -4.88 27.65 5.78
CA THR A 149 -5.18 26.32 5.29
C THR A 149 -6.64 26.07 5.65
N ASN A 150 -7.51 25.97 4.65
CA ASN A 150 -8.79 25.28 4.81
C ASN A 150 -8.44 23.82 5.04
N SER A 151 -8.00 23.51 6.27
CA SER A 151 -7.61 22.20 6.68
C SER A 151 -8.84 21.33 6.46
N TYR A 152 -8.74 20.43 5.48
CA TYR A 152 -9.75 19.42 5.32
C TYR A 152 -9.82 18.67 6.65
N PRO A 153 -10.99 18.37 7.24
CA PRO A 153 -11.06 17.70 8.54
C PRO A 153 -10.23 16.39 8.63
N PHE A 154 -9.92 15.80 7.47
CA PHE A 154 -8.99 14.70 7.31
C PHE A 154 -7.54 15.00 7.77
N PHE A 155 -7.06 16.23 7.66
CA PHE A 155 -5.73 16.67 8.10
C PHE A 155 -5.72 17.29 9.51
N ASP A 156 -6.90 17.50 10.12
CA ASP A 156 -7.05 17.95 11.52
C ASP A 156 -6.83 16.84 12.55
N VAL A 157 -6.48 15.63 12.11
CA VAL A 157 -6.14 14.54 13.04
C VAL A 157 -4.88 14.92 13.79
N LYS A 158 -5.00 15.10 15.11
CA LYS A 158 -3.87 15.38 15.99
C LYS A 158 -2.78 14.33 15.77
N TYR A 159 -1.60 14.76 15.34
CA TYR A 159 -0.47 13.88 15.06
C TYR A 159 -0.20 12.98 16.28
N PRO A 160 -0.30 11.65 16.14
CA PRO A 160 -0.35 10.75 17.29
C PRO A 160 1.01 10.60 17.99
N PHE A 161 2.10 11.07 17.37
CA PHE A 161 3.44 11.06 17.94
C PHE A 161 3.83 12.46 18.41
N SER A 162 3.19 12.93 19.49
CA SER A 162 3.51 14.23 20.12
C SER A 162 4.74 14.18 21.03
N LEU A 163 5.26 12.98 21.32
CA LEU A 163 6.46 12.81 22.12
C LEU A 163 7.69 13.07 21.25
N LYS A 164 8.40 14.15 21.58
CA LYS A 164 9.71 14.46 20.99
C LYS A 164 10.63 13.26 21.25
N GLN A 165 10.96 12.51 20.20
CA GLN A 165 11.91 11.42 20.33
C GLN A 165 13.25 12.02 20.75
N LYS A 166 13.80 11.52 21.86
CA LYS A 166 15.11 11.93 22.35
C LYS A 166 16.13 11.74 21.25
N LYS A 167 16.96 12.76 21.02
CA LYS A 167 18.07 12.64 20.06
C LYS A 167 19.08 11.62 20.58
N LEU A 168 19.88 11.02 19.70
CA LEU A 168 20.80 9.94 20.07
C LEU A 168 21.81 10.34 21.16
N ASN A 169 22.20 11.61 21.20
CA ASN A 169 23.06 12.19 22.23
C ASN A 169 22.35 12.46 23.58
N GLU A 170 21.05 12.25 23.66
CA GLU A 170 20.22 12.36 24.87
C GLU A 170 19.85 10.97 25.43
N LEU A 171 20.39 9.91 24.82
CA LEU A 171 20.17 8.50 25.17
C LEU A 171 21.39 7.85 25.86
N SER A 172 22.47 8.61 26.09
CA SER A 172 23.66 8.22 26.85
C SER A 172 23.58 8.64 28.31
#